data_AF-A0A509MHY4-F1
#
_entry.id   AF-A0A509MHY4-F1
#
_cell.length_a   1.000
_cell.length_b   1.000
_cell.length_c   1.000
_cell.angle_alpha   90.00
_cell.angle_beta   90.00
_cell.angle_gamma   90.00
#
_symmetry.space_group_name_H-M   'P 1'
#
loop_
_entity.id
_entity.type
_entity.pdbx_description
1 polymer ?
#
loop_
_entity_poly.entity_id
_entity_poly.type
_entity_poly.pdbx_seq_one_letter_code
_entity_poly.pdbx_strand_id
1 'polypeptide(L)'
;MNTNTFSTRGQAIASITDAIEAGGAVTDAAAEYDLDAIANELVTLHSEETPEGATIFSSFCFSIDADEDTFWATAEAHELTSS
;
A
#
# COMPACT_ATOMS: atom_id res chain seq x y z
N MET A 1 -12.49 -3.54 -7.71
CA MET A 1 -11.11 -3.90 -7.36
C MET A 1 -10.18 -3.47 -8.48
N ASN A 2 -9.65 -2.25 -8.41
CA ASN A 2 -8.50 -1.86 -9.23
C ASN A 2 -7.26 -2.28 -8.46
N THR A 3 -6.73 -3.47 -8.73
CA THR A 3 -5.44 -3.88 -8.17
C THR A 3 -4.37 -2.98 -8.77
N ASN A 4 -3.91 -1.99 -8.00
CA ASN A 4 -2.79 -1.15 -8.42
C ASN A 4 -1.50 -1.94 -8.21
N THR A 5 -0.72 -2.08 -9.30
CA THR A 5 0.56 -2.78 -9.29
C THR A 5 1.70 -1.76 -9.43
N PHE A 6 2.75 -1.95 -8.63
CA PHE A 6 3.88 -1.04 -8.48
C PHE A 6 5.19 -1.79 -8.64
N SER A 7 6.23 -1.10 -9.11
CA SER A 7 7.57 -1.69 -9.26
C SER A 7 8.37 -1.67 -7.96
N THR A 8 8.00 -0.80 -7.01
CA THR A 8 8.68 -0.69 -5.70
C THR A 8 7.68 -0.46 -4.57
N ARG A 9 8.05 -0.84 -3.34
CA ARG A 9 7.28 -0.54 -2.13
C ARG A 9 7.08 0.97 -1.94
N GLY A 10 8.07 1.79 -2.26
CA GLY A 10 7.97 3.25 -2.16
C GLY A 10 6.89 3.85 -3.08
N GLN A 11 6.69 3.28 -4.27
CA GLN A 11 5.58 3.68 -5.15
C GLN A 11 4.22 3.28 -4.58
N ALA A 12 4.13 2.11 -3.95
CA ALA A 12 2.91 1.69 -3.28
C ALA A 12 2.59 2.61 -2.09
N ILE A 13 3.58 2.94 -1.26
CA ILE A 13 3.44 3.91 -0.15
C ILE A 13 2.97 5.27 -0.69
N ALA A 14 3.61 5.80 -1.73
CA ALA A 14 3.19 7.08 -2.33
C ALA A 14 1.75 7.05 -2.83
N SER A 15 1.27 5.92 -3.37
CA SER A 15 -0.13 5.76 -3.77
C SER A 15 -1.08 5.71 -2.58
N ILE A 16 -0.67 5.14 -1.45
CA ILE A 16 -1.45 5.13 -0.20
C ILE A 16 -1.55 6.56 0.34
N THR A 17 -0.43 7.30 0.36
CA THR A 17 -0.38 8.72 0.75
C THR A 17 -1.35 9.55 -0.09
N ASP A 18 -1.27 9.44 -1.42
CA ASP A 18 -2.12 10.20 -2.35
C ASP A 18 -3.60 9.87 -2.15
N ALA A 19 -3.95 8.59 -1.91
CA ALA A 19 -5.31 8.19 -1.62
C ALA A 19 -5.87 8.80 -0.31
N ILE A 20 -5.06 8.82 0.75
CA ILE A 20 -5.43 9.42 2.04
C ILE A 20 -5.64 10.93 1.89
N GLU A 21 -4.71 11.62 1.23
CA GLU A 21 -4.76 13.07 1.00
C GLU A 21 -5.92 13.45 0.05
N ALA A 22 -6.18 12.65 -0.98
CA ALA A 22 -7.31 12.83 -1.89
C ALA A 22 -8.66 12.60 -1.21
N GLY A 23 -8.72 11.77 -0.16
CA GLY A 23 -9.88 11.61 0.71
C GLY A 23 -10.26 12.90 1.46
N GLY A 24 -9.35 13.88 1.51
CA GLY A 24 -9.58 15.19 2.14
C GLY A 24 -9.58 15.16 3.66
N ALA A 25 -9.22 14.03 4.27
CA ALA A 25 -9.13 13.88 5.72
C ALA A 25 -7.93 14.64 6.30
N VAL A 26 -6.82 14.69 5.57
CA VAL A 26 -5.53 15.23 6.05
C VAL A 26 -4.77 15.93 4.93
N THR A 27 -3.94 16.92 5.30
CA THR A 27 -3.11 17.69 4.34
C THR A 27 -1.69 17.11 4.18
N ASP A 28 -1.22 16.37 5.19
CA ASP A 28 0.04 15.66 5.19
C ASP A 28 -0.18 14.29 5.85
N ALA A 29 -0.43 13.26 5.03
CA ALA A 29 -0.78 11.94 5.58
C ALA A 29 0.37 11.32 6.38
N ALA A 30 1.62 11.66 6.06
CA ALA A 30 2.80 11.15 6.77
C ALA A 30 2.94 11.72 8.19
N ALA A 31 2.37 12.90 8.47
CA ALA A 31 2.34 13.49 9.80
C ALA A 31 1.26 12.87 10.70
N GLU A 32 0.19 12.34 10.12
CA GLU A 32 -0.99 11.86 10.86
C GLU A 32 -1.11 10.33 10.87
N TYR A 33 -0.47 9.62 9.95
CA TYR A 33 -0.56 8.16 9.80
C TYR A 33 0.81 7.50 9.67
N ASP A 34 0.95 6.28 10.21
CA ASP A 34 2.12 5.43 9.96
C ASP A 34 1.98 4.74 8.60
N LEU A 35 2.37 5.44 7.54
CA LEU A 35 2.29 4.97 6.15
C LEU A 35 3.08 3.68 5.91
N ASP A 36 4.17 3.44 6.64
CA ASP A 36 4.97 2.22 6.46
C ASP A 36 4.29 1.02 7.11
N ALA A 37 3.64 1.21 8.26
CA ALA A 37 2.79 0.19 8.90
C ALA A 37 1.58 -0.14 8.03
N ILE A 38 0.87 0.86 7.51
CA ILE A 38 -0.25 0.66 6.57
C ILE A 38 0.23 -0.08 5.32
N ALA A 39 1.36 0.34 4.73
CA ALA A 39 1.91 -0.37 3.58
C ALA A 39 2.35 -1.79 3.92
N ASN A 40 2.77 -2.08 5.15
CA ASN A 40 3.11 -3.44 5.56
C ASN A 40 1.88 -4.37 5.59
N GLU A 41 0.73 -3.86 5.99
CA GLU A 41 -0.53 -4.61 6.02
C GLU A 41 -1.15 -4.74 4.61
N LEU A 42 -1.12 -3.66 3.83
CA LEU A 42 -1.86 -3.60 2.56
C LEU A 42 -1.03 -3.99 1.33
N VAL A 43 0.29 -3.83 1.36
CA VAL A 43 1.16 -4.09 0.20
C VAL A 43 1.69 -5.51 0.23
N THR A 44 1.27 -6.29 -0.76
CA THR A 44 1.76 -7.65 -0.99
C THR A 44 2.81 -7.68 -2.10
N LEU A 45 3.90 -8.42 -1.88
CA LEU A 45 4.91 -8.70 -2.90
C LEU A 45 4.42 -9.88 -3.75
N HIS A 46 4.22 -9.64 -5.03
CA HIS A 46 3.96 -10.65 -6.04
C HIS A 46 5.21 -10.92 -6.86
N SER A 47 5.32 -12.16 -7.33
CA SER A 47 6.35 -12.57 -8.27
C SER A 47 5.71 -13.40 -9.36
N GLU A 48 5.91 -13.03 -10.63
CA GLU A 48 5.52 -13.92 -11.71
C GLU A 48 6.47 -15.12 -11.76
N GLU A 49 5.88 -16.30 -11.75
CA GLU A 49 6.60 -17.56 -11.94
C GLU A 49 6.45 -18.00 -13.39
N THR A 50 7.53 -18.52 -13.98
CA THR A 50 7.40 -19.25 -15.23
C THR A 50 6.50 -20.47 -15.03
N PRO A 51 5.90 -21.04 -16.10
CA PRO A 51 5.14 -22.29 -16.00
C PRO A 51 5.96 -23.47 -15.43
N GLU A 52 7.28 -23.34 -15.32
CA GLU A 52 8.20 -24.31 -14.73
C GLU A 52 8.44 -24.05 -13.22
N GLY A 53 7.77 -23.06 -12.62
CA GLY A 53 7.91 -22.69 -11.21
C GLY A 53 9.18 -21.89 -10.89
N ALA A 54 9.84 -21.30 -11.90
CA ALA A 54 11.01 -20.46 -11.68
C ALA A 54 10.58 -18.99 -11.57
N THR A 55 10.90 -18.34 -10.46
CA THR A 55 10.69 -16.90 -10.30
C THR A 55 11.68 -16.13 -11.15
N ILE A 56 11.19 -15.27 -12.04
CA ILE A 56 12.05 -14.35 -12.79
C ILE A 56 12.30 -13.14 -11.88
N PHE A 57 13.56 -12.86 -11.54
CA PHE A 57 13.91 -11.74 -10.64
C PHE A 57 13.37 -10.38 -11.13
N SER A 58 13.18 -10.20 -12.43
CA SER A 58 12.60 -8.99 -13.00
C SER A 58 11.07 -8.92 -12.96
N SER A 59 10.39 -9.93 -12.43
CA SER A 59 8.92 -10.02 -12.32
C SER A 59 8.40 -9.79 -10.88
N PHE A 60 9.24 -9.28 -9.98
CA PHE A 60 8.75 -8.83 -8.68
C PHE A 60 7.95 -7.53 -8.84
N CYS A 61 6.74 -7.52 -8.33
CA CYS A 61 5.89 -6.35 -8.26
C CYS A 61 5.17 -6.28 -6.93
N PHE A 62 4.80 -5.07 -6.52
CA PHE A 62 4.08 -4.82 -5.29
C PHE A 62 2.64 -4.46 -5.65
N SER A 63 1.66 -4.99 -4.95
CA SER A 63 0.27 -4.60 -5.16
C SER A 63 -0.42 -4.32 -3.83
N ILE A 64 -1.35 -3.36 -3.87
CA ILE A 64 -2.22 -3.07 -2.73
C ILE A 64 -3.43 -3.99 -2.85
N ASP A 65 -3.55 -4.96 -1.94
CA ASP A 65 -4.66 -5.91 -1.89
C ASP A 65 -5.64 -5.49 -0.79
N ALA A 66 -6.39 -4.42 -1.07
CA ALA A 66 -7.37 -3.87 -0.14
C ALA A 66 -8.54 -3.26 -0.91
N ASP A 67 -9.75 -3.57 -0.49
CA ASP A 67 -10.92 -2.77 -0.85
C ASP A 67 -10.95 -1.49 -0.02
N GLU A 68 -11.77 -0.51 -0.44
CA GLU A 68 -11.87 0.81 0.18
C GLU A 68 -12.16 0.74 1.69
N ASP A 69 -13.11 -0.10 2.11
CA ASP A 69 -13.42 -0.31 3.53
C ASP A 69 -12.22 -0.84 4.33
N THR A 70 -11.49 -1.81 3.77
CA THR A 70 -10.29 -2.39 4.41
C THR A 70 -9.17 -1.36 4.48
N PHE A 71 -8.98 -0.59 3.42
CA PHE A 71 -7.99 0.47 3.37
C PHE A 71 -8.21 1.49 4.48
N TRP A 72 -9.43 2.02 4.62
CA TRP A 72 -9.74 3.02 5.64
C TRP A 72 -9.70 2.43 7.05
N ALA A 73 -10.17 1.20 7.26
CA ALA A 73 -10.06 0.52 8.55
C ALA A 73 -8.61 0.33 8.99
N THR A 74 -7.71 -0.02 8.07
CA THR A 74 -6.26 -0.11 8.35
C THR A 74 -5.66 1.26 8.59
N ALA A 75 -6.04 2.28 7.82
CA ALA A 75 -5.56 3.64 8.02
C ALA A 75 -5.92 4.17 9.42
N GLU A 76 -7.19 4.04 9.83
CA GLU A 76 -7.66 4.43 11.18
C GLU A 76 -6.92 3.66 12.29
N ALA A 77 -6.61 2.38 12.08
CA ALA A 77 -5.87 1.58 13.06
C ALA A 77 -4.41 2.03 13.27
N HIS A 78 -3.84 2.75 12.29
CA HIS A 78 -2.45 3.21 12.26
C HIS A 78 -2.31 4.74 12.31
N GLU A 79 -3.33 5.44 12.83
CA GLU A 79 -3.22 6.85 13.16
C GLU A 79 -2.10 7.10 14.17
N LEU A 80 -1.24 8.07 13.89
CA LEU A 80 -0.24 8.61 14.80
C LEU A 80 -0.96 9.47 15.84
N THR A 81 -1.75 8.86 16.71
CA THR A 81 -2.44 9.58 17.78
C THR A 81 -1.39 10.26 18.66
N SER A 82 -1.28 11.60 18.55
CA SER A 82 -0.52 12.41 19.51
C SER A 82 -1.14 12.21 20.89
N SER A 83 -0.52 11.39 21.72
CA SER A 83 -0.81 11.30 23.16
C SER A 83 -0.20 12.47 23.92
#